data_AF-A0A4Q3YDP5-F1
#
_entry.id   AF-A0A4Q3YDP5-F1
#
_cell.length_a   1.000
_cell.length_b   1.000
_cell.length_c   1.000
_cell.angle_alpha   90.00
_cell.angle_beta   90.00
_cell.angle_gamma   90.00
#
_symmetry.space_group_name_H-M   'P 1'
#
loop_
_entity.id
_entity.type
_entity.pdbx_description
1 polymer ?
#
loop_
_entity_poly.entity_id
_entity_poly.type
_entity_poly.pdbx_seq_one_letter_code
_entity_poly.pdbx_strand_id
1 'polypeptide(L)' 'MPIIHARNGVITQINVFTVPEGGQDALVAYLADAAEVARDVDGWLSASLHKSLDGTRVVNYAQSADLDAARRVFQHL' A
#
# COMPACT_ATOMS: atom_id res chain seq x y z
N MET A 1 5.19 11.06 3.38
CA MET A 1 4.85 11.14 1.94
C MET A 1 5.95 10.47 1.17
N PRO A 2 5.63 9.56 0.22
CA PRO A 2 6.63 8.84 -0.56
C PRO A 2 7.32 9.80 -1.53
N ILE A 3 8.59 9.51 -1.85
CA ILE A 3 9.31 10.20 -2.91
C ILE A 3 9.19 9.35 -4.18
N ILE A 4 8.76 9.97 -5.27
CA ILE A 4 8.52 9.29 -6.55
C ILE A 4 9.55 9.76 -7.57
N HIS A 5 10.42 8.84 -8.01
CA HIS A 5 11.40 9.08 -9.05
C HIS A 5 11.43 7.91 -10.03
N ALA A 6 11.63 8.21 -11.31
CA ALA A 6 11.85 7.19 -12.30
C ALA A 6 13.24 6.55 -12.15
N ARG A 7 13.36 5.27 -12.51
CA ARG A 7 14.65 4.54 -12.64
C ARG A 7 15.49 4.45 -11.35
N ASN A 8 14.86 4.36 -10.19
CA ASN A 8 15.55 4.21 -8.90
C ASN A 8 15.57 2.77 -8.34
N GLY A 9 15.12 1.78 -9.13
CA GLY A 9 15.08 0.36 -8.74
C GLY A 9 13.91 -0.04 -7.83
N VAL A 10 13.19 0.94 -7.27
CA VAL A 10 12.04 0.69 -6.40
C VAL A 10 10.90 0.03 -7.17
N ILE A 11 10.32 -1.00 -6.58
CA ILE A 11 9.07 -1.59 -7.05
C ILE A 11 7.90 -0.86 -6.41
N THR A 12 6.98 -0.40 -7.25
CA THR A 12 5.75 0.28 -6.82
C THR A 12 4.56 -0.61 -7.11
N GLN A 13 3.73 -0.83 -6.10
CA GLN A 13 2.48 -1.56 -6.20
C GLN A 13 1.31 -0.60 -5.99
N ILE A 14 0.34 -0.65 -6.90
CA ILE A 14 -0.86 0.19 -6.83
C ILE A 14 -2.06 -0.75 -6.69
N ASN A 15 -2.50 -0.92 -5.44
CA ASN A 15 -3.66 -1.76 -5.12
C ASN A 15 -4.91 -0.89 -5.11
N VAL A 16 -5.91 -1.25 -5.92
CA VAL A 16 -7.18 -0.53 -6.02
C VAL A 16 -8.29 -1.44 -5.49
N PHE A 17 -8.94 -1.00 -4.42
CA PHE A 17 -10.04 -1.72 -3.79
C PHE A 17 -11.34 -0.98 -4.06
N THR A 18 -12.40 -1.72 -4.39
CA THR A 18 -13.76 -1.19 -4.50
C THR A 18 -14.51 -1.52 -3.22
N VAL A 19 -15.21 -0.55 -2.67
CA VAL A 19 -16.00 -0.68 -1.44
C VAL A 19 -17.43 -0.15 -1.67
N PRO A 20 -18.42 -0.69 -0.94
CA PRO A 20 -19.73 -0.06 -0.87
C PRO A 20 -19.65 1.34 -0.23
N GLU A 21 -20.69 2.15 -0.43
CA GLU A 21 -20.83 3.45 0.23
C GLU A 21 -20.64 3.33 1.76
N GLY A 22 -19.82 4.23 2.33
CA GLY A 22 -19.46 4.20 3.75
C GLY A 22 -18.37 3.19 4.13
N GLY A 23 -17.90 2.35 3.21
CA GLY A 23 -16.90 1.31 3.49
C GLY A 23 -15.43 1.77 3.51
N GLN A 24 -15.13 2.99 3.06
CA GLN A 24 -13.75 3.46 2.91
C GLN A 24 -12.96 3.51 4.22
N ASP A 25 -13.54 4.06 5.29
CA ASP A 25 -12.82 4.27 6.54
C ASP A 25 -12.45 2.94 7.22
N ALA A 26 -13.36 1.97 7.17
CA ALA A 26 -13.09 0.62 7.68
C ALA A 26 -11.96 -0.05 6.91
N LEU A 27 -11.94 0.07 5.58
CA LEU A 27 -10.87 -0.50 4.77
C LEU A 27 -9.53 0.24 4.97
N VAL A 28 -9.55 1.57 5.11
CA VAL A 28 -8.34 2.34 5.42
C VAL A 28 -7.75 1.93 6.77
N ALA A 29 -8.58 1.75 7.80
CA ALA A 29 -8.12 1.28 9.11
C ALA A 29 -7.46 -0.10 9.00
N TYR A 30 -8.13 -1.05 8.34
CA TYR A 30 -7.59 -2.40 8.11
C TYR A 30 -6.24 -2.38 7.36
N LEU A 31 -6.14 -1.58 6.28
CA LEU A 31 -4.91 -1.49 5.50
C LEU A 31 -3.80 -0.75 6.26
N ALA A 32 -4.13 0.17 7.16
CA ALA A 32 -3.17 0.84 8.01
C ALA A 32 -2.57 -0.15 9.02
N ASP A 33 -3.39 -0.98 9.66
CA ASP A 33 -2.91 -2.04 10.56
C ASP A 33 -2.03 -3.05 9.81
N ALA A 34 -2.42 -3.45 8.59
CA ALA A 34 -1.61 -4.33 7.75
C ALA A 34 -0.26 -3.69 7.37
N ALA A 35 -0.22 -2.37 7.15
CA ALA A 35 1.02 -1.65 6.88
C ALA A 35 1.95 -1.62 8.11
N GLU A 36 1.40 -1.53 9.33
CA GLU A 36 2.18 -1.65 10.57
C GLU A 36 2.78 -3.05 10.76
N VAL A 37 2.17 -4.11 10.21
CA VAL A 37 2.78 -5.45 10.17
C VAL A 37 3.85 -5.53 9.08
N ALA A 38 3.57 -4.99 7.89
CA ALA A 38 4.50 -5.03 6.76
C ALA A 38 5.79 -4.22 6.99
N ARG A 39 5.77 -3.23 7.88
CA ARG A 39 6.92 -2.33 8.14
C ARG A 39 8.18 -3.06 8.59
N ASP A 40 8.03 -4.24 9.20
CA ASP A 40 9.13 -5.03 9.74
C ASP A 40 9.75 -5.96 8.68
N VAL A 41 9.17 -6.02 7.48
CA VAL A 41 9.69 -6.80 6.37
C VAL A 41 10.89 -6.09 5.74
N ASP A 42 12.03 -6.77 5.70
CA ASP A 42 13.24 -6.24 5.06
C ASP A 42 12.98 -5.81 3.61
N GLY A 43 13.31 -4.55 3.30
CA GLY A 43 13.09 -3.93 2.00
C GLY A 43 11.70 -3.33 1.78
N TRP A 44 10.78 -3.36 2.77
CA TRP A 44 9.59 -2.52 2.75
C TRP A 44 9.97 -1.04 2.90
N LEU A 45 9.32 -0.14 2.15
CA LEU A 45 9.64 1.29 2.19
C LEU A 45 8.47 2.15 2.65
N SER A 46 7.29 1.97 2.07
CA SER A 46 6.11 2.75 2.45
C SER A 46 4.80 2.14 1.96
N ALA A 47 3.71 2.53 2.61
CA ALA A 47 2.35 2.44 2.13
C ALA A 47 1.70 3.83 2.22
N SER A 48 0.94 4.23 1.21
CA SER A 48 0.21 5.50 1.17
C SER A 48 -1.23 5.23 0.76
N LEU A 49 -2.13 5.31 1.74
CA LEU A 49 -3.55 5.02 1.57
C LEU A 49 -4.32 6.27 1.15
N HIS A 50 -5.11 6.16 0.10
CA HIS A 50 -5.90 7.24 -0.47
C HIS A 50 -7.37 6.82 -0.53
N LYS A 51 -8.27 7.73 -0.10
CA LYS A 51 -9.70 7.59 -0.30
C LYS A 51 -10.09 8.29 -1.61
N SER A 52 -10.85 7.62 -2.47
CA SER A 52 -11.45 8.30 -3.62
C SER A 52 -12.49 9.32 -3.17
N LEU A 53 -12.65 10.40 -3.95
CA LEU A 53 -13.61 11.46 -3.66
C LEU A 53 -15.07 11.02 -3.81
N ASP A 54 -15.33 9.96 -4.59
CA ASP A 54 -16.67 9.39 -4.77
C ASP A 54 -17.10 8.41 -3.66
N GLY A 55 -16.24 8.17 -2.66
CA GLY A 55 -16.58 7.30 -1.53
C GLY A 55 -16.54 5.79 -1.80
N THR A 56 -16.16 5.35 -3.02
CA THR A 56 -16.31 3.94 -3.44
C THR A 56 -15.00 3.18 -3.63
N ARG A 57 -13.84 3.82 -3.46
CA ARG A 57 -12.54 3.17 -3.64
C ARG A 57 -11.52 3.57 -2.58
N VAL A 58 -10.64 2.63 -2.23
CA VAL A 58 -9.40 2.89 -1.50
C VAL A 58 -8.23 2.48 -2.39
N VAL A 59 -7.21 3.33 -2.48
CA VAL A 59 -5.99 3.06 -3.26
C VAL A 59 -4.78 3.05 -2.33
N ASN A 60 -4.04 1.94 -2.32
CA ASN A 60 -2.75 1.87 -1.66
C ASN A 60 -1.63 2.01 -2.70
N TYR A 61 -0.82 3.06 -2.56
CA TYR A 61 0.45 3.21 -3.26
C TYR A 61 1.57 2.72 -2.33
N ALA A 62 2.11 1.54 -2.61
CA ALA A 62 3.14 0.90 -1.80
C ALA A 62 4.48 0.84 -2.54
N GLN A 63 5.58 0.94 -1.79
CA GLN A 63 6.94 0.88 -2.33
C GLN A 63 7.78 -0.17 -1.58
N SER A 64 8.56 -0.92 -2.35
CA SER A 64 9.58 -1.86 -1.87
C SER A 64 10.90 -1.62 -2.59
N ALA A 65 12.01 -1.91 -1.91
CA ALA A 65 13.35 -1.67 -2.42
C ALA A 65 13.62 -2.35 -3.78
N ASP A 66 13.07 -3.55 -3.95
CA ASP A 66 13.17 -4.36 -5.16
C ASP A 66 12.00 -5.36 -5.26
N LEU A 67 12.04 -6.24 -6.26
CA LEU A 67 11.00 -7.24 -6.51
C LEU A 67 10.98 -8.34 -5.45
N ASP A 68 12.11 -8.70 -4.87
CA ASP A 68 12.18 -9.74 -3.86
C ASP A 68 11.64 -9.23 -2.52
N ALA A 69 11.91 -7.98 -2.17
CA ALA A 69 11.26 -7.28 -1.06
C ALA A 69 9.75 -7.24 -1.25
N ALA A 70 9.26 -6.88 -2.44
CA ALA A 70 7.83 -6.87 -2.73
C ALA A 70 7.19 -8.26 -2.56
N ARG A 71 7.88 -9.34 -2.97
CA ARG A 71 7.42 -10.72 -2.76
C ARG A 71 7.40 -11.11 -1.28
N ARG A 72 8.42 -10.73 -0.51
CA ARG A 72 8.45 -10.98 0.95
C ARG A 72 7.26 -10.33 1.65
N VAL A 73 6.95 -9.07 1.31
CA VAL A 73 5.79 -8.36 1.86
C VAL A 73 4.49 -9.12 1.57
N PHE A 74 4.30 -9.57 0.33
CA PHE A 74 3.12 -10.36 -0.05
C PHE A 74 3.00 -11.73 0.63
N GLN A 75 4.12 -12.34 1.04
CA GLN A 75 4.11 -13.63 1.75
C GLN A 75 3.92 -13.48 3.25
N HIS A 76 4.17 -12.28 3.78
CA HIS A 76 4.08 -11.98 5.21
C HIS A 76 2.68 -11.52 5.64
N LEU A 77 1.92 -10.92 4.72
CA LEU A 77 0.53 -10.48 4.89
C LEU A 77 -0.45 -11.59 4.49
#